data_AF-A0A9F2N9E6-F1
#
_entry.id   AF-A0A9F2N9E6-F1
#
_cell.length_a   1.000
_cell.length_b   1.000
_cell.length_c   1.000
_cell.angle_alpha   90.00
_cell.angle_beta   90.00
_cell.angle_gamma   90.00
#
_symmetry.space_group_name_H-M   'P 1'
#
loop_
_entity.id
_entity.type
_entity.pdbx_description
1 polymer ?
#
loop_
_entity_poly.entity_id
_entity_poly.type
_entity_poly.pdbx_seq_one_letter_code
_entity_poly.pdbx_strand_id
1 'polypeptide(L)'
;MGACLSSQAADDLSLLNDSTGDGASLGPGDPPPPPLPAPPPPYQDHTPIPVYHPTPSQARLATQLTEEEQIRIAQRIGLIQHLPKGIFDPGSEPSEKKIKECVICMLDFVYGDPIRFLPCLHIYHVNCIDDWLMRSFTCPSCMEPVDAALLSSYETN
;
A
#
# COMPACT_ATOMS: atom_id res chain seq x y z
N MET A 1 -25.99 22.34 -24.73
CA MET A 1 -25.56 20.92 -24.77
C MET A 1 -25.53 20.44 -23.32
N GLY A 2 -26.61 20.07 -22.65
CA GLY A 2 -27.79 19.31 -23.06
C GLY A 2 -27.66 17.89 -22.48
N ALA A 3 -28.14 17.68 -21.25
CA ALA A 3 -28.11 16.43 -20.50
C ALA A 3 -29.25 15.48 -20.91
N CYS A 4 -29.03 14.16 -20.83
CA CYS A 4 -30.05 13.10 -20.65
C CYS A 4 -29.33 11.80 -20.25
N LEU A 5 -29.43 11.25 -19.04
CA LEU A 5 -30.59 10.62 -18.37
C LEU A 5 -31.09 9.34 -19.06
N SER A 6 -30.97 8.26 -18.28
CA SER A 6 -31.88 7.12 -18.12
C SER A 6 -31.76 5.90 -19.03
N SER A 7 -31.45 4.79 -18.34
CA SER A 7 -32.13 3.49 -18.36
C SER A 7 -32.75 3.00 -19.66
N GLN A 8 -32.29 1.82 -20.09
CA GLN A 8 -33.18 0.84 -20.72
C GLN A 8 -33.07 -0.49 -19.96
N ALA A 9 -34.17 -0.83 -19.31
CA ALA A 9 -34.44 -2.15 -18.80
C ALA A 9 -34.75 -3.13 -19.93
N ALA A 10 -34.45 -4.40 -19.65
CA ALA A 10 -35.26 -5.58 -19.91
C ALA A 10 -35.62 -6.02 -21.34
N ASP A 11 -35.50 -7.34 -21.50
CA ASP A 11 -36.16 -8.23 -22.47
C ASP A 11 -35.68 -8.04 -23.92
N ASP A 12 -35.50 -9.05 -24.75
CA ASP A 12 -36.12 -10.35 -24.91
C ASP A 12 -35.20 -11.11 -25.88
N LEU A 13 -35.11 -12.42 -25.79
CA LEU A 13 -35.21 -13.32 -26.94
C LEU A 13 -34.94 -14.74 -26.48
N SER A 14 -36.05 -15.35 -26.08
CA SER A 14 -36.24 -16.79 -26.04
C SER A 14 -35.88 -17.39 -27.41
N LEU A 15 -34.79 -18.16 -27.46
CA LEU A 15 -34.57 -19.14 -28.53
C LEU A 15 -34.46 -20.54 -27.90
N LEU A 16 -35.65 -21.09 -27.64
CA LEU A 16 -36.10 -22.45 -27.97
C LEU A 16 -34.97 -23.47 -28.22
N ASN A 17 -34.72 -24.37 -27.26
CA ASN A 17 -35.19 -25.77 -27.31
C ASN A 17 -34.87 -26.50 -28.62
N ASP A 18 -33.75 -27.23 -28.62
CA ASP A 18 -33.65 -28.47 -29.38
C ASP A 18 -33.52 -29.64 -28.38
N SER A 19 -34.51 -30.51 -28.44
CA SER A 19 -34.69 -31.65 -27.57
C SER A 19 -33.95 -32.85 -28.14
N THR A 20 -33.09 -33.47 -27.34
CA THR A 20 -32.78 -34.91 -27.41
C THR A 20 -32.14 -35.24 -26.05
N GLY A 21 -32.80 -35.94 -25.12
CA GLY A 21 -33.39 -37.24 -25.35
C GLY A 21 -32.37 -38.30 -24.97
N ASP A 22 -31.95 -38.33 -23.70
CA ASP A 22 -31.30 -39.51 -23.13
C ASP A 22 -31.85 -39.74 -21.72
N GLY A 23 -32.84 -40.63 -21.65
CA GLY A 23 -33.40 -41.12 -20.41
C GLY A 23 -32.40 -42.04 -19.73
N ALA A 24 -31.63 -41.49 -18.79
CA ALA A 24 -30.93 -42.30 -17.82
C ALA A 24 -31.96 -42.86 -16.82
N SER A 25 -32.37 -44.11 -17.01
CA SER A 25 -33.08 -44.89 -15.99
C SER A 25 -32.27 -44.93 -14.70
N LEU A 26 -32.70 -44.19 -13.68
CA LEU A 26 -32.20 -44.33 -12.32
C LEU A 26 -32.81 -45.59 -11.71
N GLY A 27 -31.96 -46.55 -11.36
CA GLY A 27 -32.36 -47.74 -10.60
C GLY A 27 -32.81 -47.37 -9.18
N PRO A 28 -33.55 -48.26 -8.49
CA PRO A 28 -33.99 -48.00 -7.12
C PRO A 28 -32.81 -48.24 -6.17
N GLY A 29 -32.09 -47.19 -5.79
CA GLY A 29 -31.00 -47.33 -4.81
C GLY A 29 -30.08 -46.14 -4.60
N ASP A 30 -30.10 -45.11 -5.46
CA ASP A 30 -29.17 -43.99 -5.29
C ASP A 30 -29.63 -43.02 -4.18
N PRO A 31 -28.75 -42.68 -3.21
CA PRO A 31 -29.05 -41.66 -2.21
C PRO A 31 -29.19 -40.28 -2.88
N PRO A 32 -30.04 -39.39 -2.32
CA PRO A 32 -30.25 -38.06 -2.91
C PRO A 32 -28.93 -37.28 -2.94
N PRO A 33 -28.72 -36.43 -3.96
CA PRO A 33 -27.53 -35.59 -4.04
C PRO A 33 -27.44 -34.65 -2.82
N PRO A 34 -26.22 -34.37 -2.31
CA PRO A 34 -26.05 -33.47 -1.19
C PRO A 34 -26.58 -32.06 -1.52
N PRO A 35 -27.11 -31.33 -0.54
CA PRO A 35 -27.57 -29.97 -0.75
C PRO A 35 -26.41 -29.09 -1.24
N LEU A 36 -26.67 -28.27 -2.25
CA LEU A 36 -25.70 -27.31 -2.77
C LEU A 36 -25.23 -26.36 -1.64
N PRO A 37 -23.94 -25.98 -1.62
CA PRO A 37 -23.43 -25.04 -0.63
C PRO A 37 -24.17 -23.70 -0.75
N ALA A 38 -24.45 -23.09 0.40
CA ALA A 38 -25.08 -21.77 0.46
C ALA A 38 -24.23 -20.74 -0.32
N PRO A 39 -24.86 -19.75 -1.00
CA PRO A 39 -24.12 -18.70 -1.68
C PRO A 39 -23.21 -17.95 -0.68
N PRO A 40 -22.02 -17.52 -1.11
CA PRO A 40 -21.14 -16.74 -0.25
C PRO A 40 -21.87 -15.47 0.22
N PRO A 41 -21.59 -14.98 1.45
CA PRO A 41 -22.17 -13.73 1.91
C PRO A 41 -21.83 -12.58 0.94
N PRO A 42 -22.72 -11.57 0.82
CA PRO A 42 -22.44 -10.41 -0.02
C PRO A 42 -21.11 -9.78 0.38
N TYR A 43 -20.29 -9.43 -0.60
CA TYR A 43 -19.01 -8.76 -0.40
C TYR A 43 -19.25 -7.48 0.40
N GLN A 44 -18.86 -7.49 1.67
CA GLN A 44 -18.84 -6.30 2.48
C GLN A 44 -17.58 -5.53 2.10
N ASP A 45 -17.76 -4.37 1.48
CA ASP A 45 -16.69 -3.44 1.12
C ASP A 45 -16.14 -2.78 2.40
N HIS A 46 -15.36 -3.56 3.15
CA HIS A 46 -14.65 -3.07 4.33
C HIS A 46 -13.37 -2.40 3.85
N THR A 47 -13.43 -1.12 3.52
CA THR A 47 -12.19 -0.33 3.35
C THR A 47 -11.42 -0.37 4.67
N PRO A 48 -10.19 -0.91 4.72
CA PRO A 48 -9.44 -0.98 5.97
C PRO A 48 -9.21 0.43 6.52
N ILE A 49 -9.67 0.71 7.74
CA ILE A 49 -9.39 1.99 8.39
C ILE A 49 -7.88 2.04 8.68
N PRO A 50 -7.15 3.04 8.17
CA PRO A 50 -5.71 3.10 8.38
C PRO A 50 -5.39 3.25 9.86
N VAL A 51 -4.44 2.44 10.32
CA VAL A 51 -3.90 2.45 11.68
C VAL A 51 -2.58 3.22 11.63
N TYR A 52 -2.46 4.23 12.50
CA TYR A 52 -1.23 4.98 12.67
C TYR A 52 -0.63 4.70 14.05
N HIS A 53 0.68 4.93 14.17
CA HIS A 53 1.44 4.74 15.40
C HIS A 53 2.04 6.08 15.86
N PRO A 54 1.28 6.95 16.56
CA PRO A 54 1.78 8.23 17.03
C PRO A 54 2.97 8.09 17.99
N THR A 55 3.02 6.98 18.73
CA THR A 55 4.15 6.58 19.59
C THR A 55 4.48 5.10 19.36
N PRO A 56 5.72 4.65 19.69
CA PRO A 56 6.11 3.25 19.49
C PRO A 56 5.19 2.22 20.17
N SER A 57 4.52 2.61 21.26
CA SER A 57 3.68 1.72 22.07
C SER A 57 2.19 1.84 21.78
N GLN A 58 1.77 2.69 20.84
CA GLN A 58 0.36 3.01 20.65
C GLN A 58 -0.04 2.95 19.18
N ALA A 59 -0.94 2.02 18.86
CA ALA A 59 -1.67 1.99 17.60
C ALA A 59 -3.02 2.69 17.78
N ARG A 60 -3.37 3.63 16.90
CA ARG A 60 -4.68 4.30 16.86
C ARG A 60 -5.27 4.25 15.47
N LEU A 61 -6.57 4.03 15.38
CA LEU A 61 -7.33 4.20 14.15
C LEU A 61 -7.36 5.69 13.77
N ALA A 62 -7.41 5.99 12.47
CA ALA A 62 -7.49 7.36 11.97
C ALA A 62 -8.61 8.21 12.63
N THR A 63 -9.73 7.57 12.98
CA THR A 63 -10.90 8.19 13.62
C THR A 63 -10.73 8.50 15.11
N GLN A 64 -9.67 8.00 15.75
CA GLN A 64 -9.41 8.15 17.19
C GLN A 64 -8.23 9.09 17.49
N LEU A 65 -7.71 9.76 16.47
CA LEU A 65 -6.60 10.70 16.60
C LEU A 65 -7.10 12.09 17.00
N THR A 66 -6.35 12.80 17.85
CA THR A 66 -6.61 14.23 18.09
C THR A 66 -6.31 15.04 16.84
N GLU A 67 -6.84 16.26 16.73
CA GLU A 67 -6.54 17.15 15.58
C GLU A 67 -5.03 17.40 15.46
N GLU A 68 -4.32 17.58 16.57
CA GLU A 68 -2.87 17.77 16.57
C GLU A 68 -2.12 16.52 16.11
N GLU A 69 -2.61 15.33 16.47
CA GLU A 69 -2.05 14.08 15.98
C GLU A 69 -2.26 13.92 14.48
N GLN A 70 -3.45 14.24 13.99
CA GLN A 70 -3.76 14.24 12.56
C GLN A 70 -2.88 15.22 11.79
N ILE A 71 -2.69 16.43 12.31
CA ILE A 71 -1.81 17.45 11.71
C ILE A 71 -0.36 16.93 11.64
N ARG A 72 0.17 16.37 12.73
CA ARG A 72 1.53 15.81 12.75
C ARG A 72 1.70 14.66 11.76
N ILE A 73 0.71 13.77 11.67
CA ILE A 73 0.73 12.66 10.71
C ILE A 73 0.69 13.17 9.28
N ALA A 74 -0.18 14.14 8.98
CA ALA A 74 -0.28 14.74 7.65
C ALA A 74 1.02 15.44 7.23
N GLN A 75 1.62 16.24 8.13
CA GLN A 75 2.91 16.89 7.89
C GLN A 75 4.01 15.87 7.61
N ARG A 76 4.08 14.80 8.42
CA ARG A 76 5.03 13.70 8.23
C ARG A 76 4.86 13.02 6.88
N ILE A 77 3.63 12.66 6.50
CA ILE A 77 3.33 12.05 5.20
C ILE A 77 3.78 12.97 4.07
N GLY A 78 3.46 14.27 4.14
CA GLY A 78 3.88 15.26 3.16
C GLY A 78 5.40 15.31 3.03
N LEU A 79 6.13 15.41 4.15
CA LEU A 79 7.59 15.43 4.13
C LEU A 79 8.17 14.16 3.53
N ILE A 80 7.70 12.97 3.92
CA ILE A 80 8.16 11.69 3.38
C ILE A 80 7.95 11.64 1.85
N GLN A 81 6.80 12.09 1.36
CA GLN A 81 6.52 12.09 -0.08
C GLN A 81 7.47 12.98 -0.88
N HIS A 82 7.90 14.10 -0.30
CA HIS A 82 8.78 15.08 -0.95
C HIS A 82 10.29 14.85 -0.73
N LEU A 83 10.69 13.87 0.09
CA LEU A 83 12.10 13.49 0.19
C LEU A 83 12.63 13.01 -1.18
N PRO A 84 13.90 13.32 -1.55
CA PRO A 84 14.46 12.93 -2.84
C PRO A 84 14.43 11.41 -3.05
N LYS A 85 13.98 11.00 -4.24
CA LYS A 85 13.98 9.60 -4.69
C LYS A 85 14.88 9.46 -5.91
N GLY A 86 15.43 8.27 -6.10
CA GLY A 86 16.20 7.93 -7.28
C GLY A 86 16.14 6.44 -7.58
N ILE A 87 16.92 6.04 -8.58
CA ILE A 87 17.14 4.65 -8.95
C ILE A 87 18.59 4.33 -8.63
N PHE A 88 18.83 3.21 -7.95
CA PHE A 88 20.18 2.76 -7.67
C PHE A 88 20.89 2.34 -8.96
N ASP A 89 22.08 2.88 -9.19
CA ASP A 89 22.96 2.50 -10.30
C ASP A 89 24.38 2.23 -9.75
N PRO A 90 24.87 0.97 -9.80
CA PRO A 90 26.21 0.64 -9.33
C PRO A 90 27.34 1.21 -10.21
N GLY A 91 27.02 1.74 -11.40
CA GLY A 91 27.96 2.31 -12.38
C GLY A 91 28.15 3.83 -12.29
N SER A 92 27.35 4.55 -11.49
CA SER A 92 27.63 5.95 -11.18
C SER A 92 28.69 6.00 -10.07
N GLU A 93 29.97 6.11 -10.44
CA GLU A 93 31.18 6.12 -9.59
C GLU A 93 30.93 6.49 -8.11
N PRO A 94 30.76 5.50 -7.21
CA PRO A 94 30.82 5.73 -5.78
C PRO A 94 32.29 5.63 -5.38
N SER A 95 32.89 6.79 -5.07
CA SER A 95 34.08 6.92 -4.23
C SER A 95 34.06 5.85 -3.12
N GLU A 96 35.20 5.24 -2.82
CA GLU A 96 35.50 3.98 -2.13
C GLU A 96 34.84 3.67 -0.76
N LYS A 97 33.75 4.32 -0.37
CA LYS A 97 32.98 4.05 0.86
C LYS A 97 31.54 3.65 0.49
N LYS A 98 31.45 2.42 -0.03
CA LYS A 98 30.29 1.81 -0.68
C LYS A 98 29.20 1.42 0.33
N ILE A 99 28.28 2.32 0.65
CA ILE A 99 26.96 1.92 1.17
C ILE A 99 26.27 1.14 0.03
N LYS A 100 26.33 -0.18 0.11
CA LYS A 100 25.74 -1.10 -0.88
C LYS A 100 24.53 -1.84 -0.37
N GLU A 101 24.19 -1.68 0.90
CA GLU A 101 23.14 -2.45 1.56
C GLU A 101 22.17 -1.50 2.24
N CYS A 102 20.87 -1.82 2.18
CA CYS A 102 19.88 -1.16 2.98
C CYS A 102 19.88 -1.75 4.39
N VAL A 103 20.33 -0.97 5.38
CA VAL A 103 20.43 -1.41 6.79
C VAL A 103 19.09 -1.72 7.46
N ILE A 104 17.95 -1.43 6.81
CA ILE A 104 16.62 -1.75 7.33
C ILE A 104 16.25 -3.20 7.01
N CYS A 105 16.48 -3.62 5.76
CA CYS A 105 16.16 -4.99 5.32
C CYS A 105 17.39 -5.91 5.27
N MET A 106 18.59 -5.38 5.46
CA MET A 106 19.88 -6.10 5.37
C MET A 106 20.05 -6.80 4.01
N LEU A 107 19.63 -6.12 2.94
CA LEU A 107 19.78 -6.58 1.56
C LEU A 107 20.58 -5.58 0.74
N ASP A 108 21.45 -6.10 -0.11
CA ASP A 108 22.19 -5.31 -1.09
C ASP A 108 21.25 -4.58 -2.05
N PHE A 109 21.61 -3.35 -2.41
CA PHE A 109 20.98 -2.62 -3.49
C PHE A 109 21.36 -3.24 -4.84
N VAL A 110 20.36 -3.39 -5.70
CA VAL A 110 20.52 -3.88 -7.07
C VAL A 110 20.19 -2.76 -8.05
N TYR A 111 20.83 -2.76 -9.23
CA TYR A 111 20.52 -1.80 -10.29
C TYR A 111 19.01 -1.76 -10.55
N GLY A 112 18.43 -0.56 -10.58
CA GLY A 112 16.99 -0.38 -10.77
C GLY A 112 16.21 -0.24 -9.46
N ASP A 113 16.81 -0.51 -8.30
CA ASP A 113 16.11 -0.40 -7.02
C ASP A 113 15.64 1.04 -6.76
N PRO A 114 14.37 1.23 -6.38
CA PRO A 114 13.89 2.52 -5.94
C PRO A 114 14.51 2.86 -4.59
N ILE A 115 15.35 3.90 -4.58
CA ILE A 115 16.04 4.37 -3.39
C ILE A 115 15.56 5.76 -3.00
N ARG A 116 15.64 6.06 -1.71
CA ARG A 116 15.36 7.37 -1.15
C ARG A 116 16.58 7.90 -0.42
N PHE A 117 16.86 9.17 -0.62
CA PHE A 117 17.92 9.91 0.04
C PHE A 117 17.30 10.70 1.19
N LEU A 118 17.85 10.54 2.39
CA LEU A 118 17.56 11.44 3.49
C LEU A 118 18.42 12.70 3.38
N PRO A 119 18.03 13.82 4.01
CA PRO A 119 18.82 15.05 3.97
C PRO A 119 20.22 14.90 4.60
N CYS A 120 20.39 13.95 5.52
CA CYS A 120 21.67 13.55 6.09
C CYS A 120 22.50 12.61 5.16
N LEU A 121 22.12 12.49 3.88
CA LEU A 121 22.78 11.75 2.82
C LEU A 121 22.81 10.22 2.96
N HIS A 122 22.10 9.65 3.93
CA HIS A 122 21.90 8.20 4.02
C HIS A 122 20.84 7.72 3.03
N ILE A 123 21.04 6.50 2.51
CA ILE A 123 20.26 5.91 1.41
C ILE A 123 19.60 4.61 1.89
N TYR A 124 18.35 4.40 1.49
CA TYR A 124 17.55 3.22 1.81
C TYR A 124 16.62 2.88 0.65
N HIS A 125 16.08 1.66 0.59
CA HIS A 125 14.94 1.36 -0.30
C HIS A 125 13.76 2.23 0.07
N VAL A 126 13.05 2.77 -0.93
CA VAL A 126 11.88 3.66 -0.73
C VAL A 126 10.87 3.03 0.24
N ASN A 127 10.50 1.77 0.02
CA ASN A 127 9.52 1.08 0.86
C ASN A 127 10.01 0.92 2.30
N CYS A 128 11.27 0.53 2.48
CA CYS A 128 11.85 0.29 3.80
C CYS A 128 11.87 1.57 4.64
N ILE A 129 12.32 2.68 4.07
CA ILE A 129 12.43 3.94 4.82
C ILE A 129 11.10 4.66 4.96
N ASP A 130 10.17 4.55 4.02
CA ASP A 130 8.85 5.19 4.15
C ASP A 130 8.07 4.57 5.34
N ASP A 131 8.07 3.24 5.45
CA ASP A 131 7.46 2.52 6.57
C ASP A 131 8.13 2.86 7.90
N TRP A 132 9.47 2.96 7.90
CA TRP A 132 10.23 3.36 9.08
C TRP A 132 9.86 4.78 9.51
N LEU A 133 9.88 5.75 8.59
CA LEU A 133 9.65 7.16 8.88
C LEU A 133 8.24 7.44 9.37
N MET A 134 7.26 6.62 8.96
CA MET A 134 5.93 6.68 9.55
C MET A 134 5.96 6.34 11.06
N ARG A 135 6.82 5.41 11.49
CA ARG A 135 6.99 4.98 12.90
C ARG A 135 7.88 5.91 13.71
N SER A 136 9.06 6.19 13.18
CA SER A 136 10.06 7.03 13.81
C SER A 136 10.60 7.99 12.76
N PHE A 137 10.38 9.29 12.96
CA PHE A 137 10.80 10.33 12.00
C PHE A 137 12.29 10.70 12.13
N THR A 138 13.14 9.68 12.26
CA THR A 138 14.57 9.77 12.50
C THR A 138 15.32 8.84 11.54
N CYS A 139 16.52 9.24 11.14
CA CYS A 139 17.39 8.44 10.29
C CYS A 139 17.87 7.16 11.04
N PRO A 140 17.70 5.95 10.48
CA PRO A 140 18.21 4.72 11.10
C PRO A 140 19.73 4.68 11.30
N SER A 141 20.50 5.40 10.48
CA SER A 141 21.97 5.33 10.49
C SER A 141 22.62 6.36 11.41
N CYS A 142 22.13 7.61 11.46
CA CYS A 142 22.70 8.67 12.30
C CYS A 142 21.82 9.06 13.50
N MET A 143 20.59 8.53 13.59
CA MET A 143 19.61 8.85 14.64
C MET A 143 19.13 10.31 14.68
N GLU A 144 19.52 11.13 13.71
CA GLU A 144 19.08 12.53 13.63
C GLU A 144 17.64 12.64 13.09
N PRO A 145 16.88 13.67 13.51
CA PRO A 145 15.56 13.97 12.95
C PRO A 145 15.66 14.32 11.47
N VAL A 146 14.71 13.83 10.68
CA VAL A 146 14.70 14.10 9.23
C VAL A 146 14.31 15.55 8.89
N ASP A 147 13.54 16.20 9.76
CA ASP A 147 13.18 17.63 9.65
C ASP A 147 14.28 18.59 10.11
N ALA A 148 15.11 18.21 11.08
CA ALA A 148 16.21 19.05 11.58
C ALA A 148 17.21 19.42 10.47
N ALA A 149 17.42 18.52 9.52
CA ALA A 149 18.31 18.75 8.38
C ALA A 149 17.71 19.66 7.28
N LEU A 150 16.41 19.97 7.33
CA LEU A 150 15.78 20.98 6.46
C LEU A 150 15.92 22.39 7.04
N LEU A 151 15.92 22.51 8.38
CA LEU A 151 16.02 23.78 9.11
C LEU A 151 17.44 24.36 9.17
N SER A 152 18.47 23.53 9.02
CA SER A 152 19.89 23.93 9.07
C SER A 152 20.31 24.86 7.92
N SER A 153 19.48 25.01 6.88
CA SER A 153 19.69 25.96 5.80
C SER A 153 19.30 27.41 6.15
N TYR A 154 18.60 27.64 7.27
CA TYR A 154 18.10 28.97 7.66
C TYR A 154 18.89 29.64 8.81
N GLU A 155 19.83 28.96 9.44
CA GLU A 155 20.57 29.49 10.61
C GLU A 155 22.02 29.93 10.28
N THR A 156 22.43 29.92 9.01
CA THR A 156 23.78 30.33 8.58
C THR A 156 23.85 31.73 7.96
N ASN A 157 22.92 32.63 8.32
CA ASN A 157 22.92 34.02 7.83
C ASN A 157 23.10 35.04 8.96
#